data_AF-A0A9P0MK07-F1
#
_entry.id   AF-A0A9P0MK07-F1
#
_cell.length_a   1.000
_cell.length_b   1.000
_cell.length_c   1.000
_cell.angle_alpha   90.00
_cell.angle_beta   90.00
_cell.angle_gamma   90.00
#
_symmetry.space_group_name_H-M   'P 1'
#
loop_
_entity.id
_entity.type
_entity.pdbx_description
1 polymer ?
#
loop_
_entity_poly.entity_id
_entity_poly.type
_entity_poly.pdbx_seq_one_letter_code
_entity_poly.pdbx_strand_id
1 'polypeptide(L)'
;MSWTNDEELVCIQEDGVVVIHNMFGKYQHAFNISQKIQDTKIIEAKMFINPQNFTGIAVLTSNFKVFLVNNIKEPKTRQLPDLPKSHIQPTSWVVLSEDTTDVLIVRGAELYRLKQDEHHISAMNLPTSSVQSKKLLN
;
A
#
# COMPACT_ATOMS: atom_id res chain seq x y z
N MET A 1 -12.67 -1.76 5.79
CA MET A 1 -13.59 -0.69 5.39
C MET A 1 -13.02 0.63 5.86
N SER A 2 -13.18 1.70 5.08
CA SER A 2 -12.80 3.06 5.49
C SER A 2 -13.58 4.07 4.66
N TRP A 3 -13.54 5.33 5.07
CA TRP A 3 -14.26 6.44 4.45
C TRP A 3 -13.38 7.18 3.44
N THR A 4 -13.99 7.65 2.36
CA THR A 4 -13.37 8.57 1.40
C THR A 4 -13.41 10.01 1.95
N ASN A 5 -12.74 10.93 1.28
CA ASN A 5 -12.88 12.38 1.51
C ASN A 5 -14.23 12.96 1.07
N ASP A 6 -15.03 12.19 0.33
CA ASP A 6 -16.36 12.56 -0.16
C ASP A 6 -17.50 11.89 0.64
N GLU A 7 -17.21 11.43 1.87
CA GLU A 7 -18.17 10.77 2.76
C GLU A 7 -18.79 9.49 2.19
N GLU A 8 -18.02 8.76 1.37
CA GLU A 8 -18.40 7.45 0.85
C GLU A 8 -17.74 6.33 1.66
N LEU A 9 -18.48 5.27 1.96
CA LEU A 9 -17.98 4.08 2.62
C LEU A 9 -17.41 3.12 1.56
N VAL A 10 -16.15 2.73 1.73
CA VAL A 10 -15.46 1.76 0.86
C VAL A 10 -15.30 0.43 1.58
N CYS A 11 -15.83 -0.62 0.96
CA CYS A 11 -15.72 -2.01 1.40
C CYS A 11 -14.81 -2.78 0.45
N ILE A 12 -13.70 -3.32 0.96
CA ILE A 12 -12.72 -4.08 0.19
C ILE A 12 -12.81 -5.54 0.65
N GLN A 13 -13.10 -6.44 -0.27
CA GLN A 13 -13.30 -7.86 -0.02
C GLN A 13 -12.00 -8.66 -0.25
N GLU A 14 -11.91 -9.88 0.30
CA GLU A 14 -10.73 -10.74 0.18
C GLU A 14 -10.40 -11.10 -1.29
N ASP A 15 -11.39 -11.13 -2.17
CA ASP A 15 -11.28 -11.48 -3.59
C ASP A 15 -10.93 -10.28 -4.51
N GLY A 16 -10.72 -9.11 -3.93
CA GLY A 16 -10.40 -7.89 -4.66
C GLY A 16 -11.60 -7.09 -5.14
N VAL A 17 -12.84 -7.47 -4.82
CA VAL A 17 -14.02 -6.65 -5.09
C VAL A 17 -14.06 -5.46 -4.12
N VAL A 18 -14.18 -4.26 -4.69
CA VAL A 18 -14.39 -3.01 -3.96
C VAL A 18 -15.82 -2.56 -4.19
N VAL A 19 -16.56 -2.34 -3.11
CA VAL A 19 -17.95 -1.84 -3.14
C VAL A 19 -18.00 -0.49 -2.46
N ILE A 20 -18.64 0.47 -3.11
CA ILE A 20 -18.75 1.84 -2.62
C ILE A 20 -20.21 2.15 -2.30
N HIS A 21 -20.44 2.68 -1.11
CA HIS A 21 -21.72 3.17 -0.64
C HIS A 21 -21.62 4.65 -0.30
N ASN A 22 -22.72 5.39 -0.40
CA ASN A 22 -22.74 6.76 0.15
C ASN A 22 -22.85 6.74 1.69
N MET A 23 -22.84 7.91 2.31
CA MET A 23 -22.97 8.10 3.77
C MET A 23 -24.23 7.46 4.40
N PHE A 24 -25.27 7.19 3.60
CA PHE A 24 -26.51 6.55 4.07
C PHE A 24 -26.50 5.02 3.87
N GLY A 25 -25.37 4.44 3.45
CA GLY A 25 -25.24 3.01 3.17
C GLY A 25 -25.85 2.57 1.83
N LYS A 26 -26.29 3.50 0.98
CA LYS A 26 -26.84 3.16 -0.35
C LYS A 26 -25.69 2.83 -1.30
N TYR A 27 -25.75 1.67 -1.93
CA TYR A 27 -24.87 1.25 -3.01
C TYR A 27 -24.76 2.31 -4.11
N GLN A 28 -23.52 2.62 -4.48
CA GLN A 28 -23.18 3.51 -5.60
C GLN A 28 -22.67 2.66 -6.77
N HIS A 29 -21.53 1.99 -6.58
CA HIS A 29 -20.91 1.17 -7.61
C HIS A 29 -19.92 0.18 -6.99
N ALA A 30 -19.40 -0.73 -7.82
CA ALA A 30 -18.34 -1.66 -7.46
C ALA A 30 -17.36 -1.84 -8.62
N PHE A 31 -16.13 -2.21 -8.29
CA PHE A 31 -15.11 -2.60 -9.26
C PHE A 31 -14.21 -3.68 -8.67
N ASN A 32 -13.45 -4.38 -9.52
CA ASN A 32 -12.44 -5.33 -9.06
C ASN A 32 -11.05 -4.71 -9.19
N ILE A 33 -10.21 -4.83 -8.15
CA ILE A 33 -8.85 -4.28 -8.15
C ILE A 33 -8.02 -4.95 -9.25
N SER A 34 -8.00 -6.27 -9.34
CA SER A 34 -7.28 -6.95 -10.42
C SER A 34 -7.76 -8.38 -10.54
N GLN A 35 -7.93 -8.85 -11.77
CA GLN A 35 -8.17 -10.28 -12.04
C GLN A 35 -7.06 -11.16 -11.44
N LYS A 36 -5.82 -10.64 -11.34
CA LYS A 36 -4.69 -11.34 -10.71
C LYS A 36 -4.88 -11.63 -9.22
N ILE A 37 -5.79 -10.90 -8.56
CA ILE A 37 -6.06 -11.10 -7.13
C ILE A 37 -7.01 -12.27 -6.92
N GLN A 38 -7.83 -12.66 -7.90
CA GLN A 38 -8.84 -13.73 -7.73
C GLN A 38 -8.25 -15.09 -7.35
N ASP A 39 -7.03 -15.37 -7.80
CA ASP A 39 -6.29 -16.61 -7.45
C ASP A 39 -5.54 -16.51 -6.10
N THR A 40 -5.63 -15.36 -5.44
CA THR A 40 -5.00 -15.05 -4.15
C THR A 40 -6.03 -14.42 -3.21
N LYS A 41 -5.61 -14.02 -2.01
CA LYS A 41 -6.48 -13.29 -1.08
C LYS A 41 -5.84 -11.99 -0.68
N ILE A 42 -6.63 -10.93 -0.52
CA ILE A 42 -6.20 -9.72 0.17
C ILE A 42 -6.16 -10.03 1.67
N ILE A 43 -5.00 -9.82 2.28
CA ILE A 43 -4.79 -9.99 3.73
C ILE A 43 -4.85 -8.66 4.47
N GLU A 44 -4.55 -7.55 3.78
CA GLU A 44 -4.66 -6.22 4.35
C GLU A 44 -4.90 -5.18 3.23
N ALA A 45 -5.66 -4.15 3.55
CA ALA A 45 -5.89 -3.01 2.67
C ALA A 45 -5.70 -1.70 3.44
N LYS A 46 -5.10 -0.72 2.78
CA LYS A 46 -4.91 0.63 3.30
C LYS A 46 -5.47 1.65 2.31
N MET A 47 -6.30 2.56 2.81
CA MET A 47 -6.74 3.72 2.05
C MET A 47 -5.79 4.89 2.31
N PHE A 48 -5.62 5.73 1.30
CA PHE A 48 -4.80 6.93 1.38
C PHE A 48 -5.45 8.02 0.53
N ILE A 49 -5.09 9.27 0.83
CA ILE A 49 -5.41 10.39 -0.04
C ILE A 49 -4.16 10.70 -0.84
N ASN A 50 -4.30 10.71 -2.17
CA ASN A 50 -3.18 11.00 -3.05
C ASN A 50 -2.89 12.52 -3.13
N PRO A 51 -1.77 12.94 -3.73
CA PRO A 51 -1.41 14.36 -3.80
C PRO A 51 -2.42 15.22 -4.57
N GLN A 52 -3.21 14.61 -5.45
CA GLN A 52 -4.30 15.23 -6.19
C GLN A 52 -5.65 15.23 -5.41
N ASN A 53 -5.64 14.89 -4.12
CA ASN A 53 -6.80 14.81 -3.24
C ASN A 53 -7.85 13.78 -3.71
N PHE A 54 -7.44 12.73 -4.41
CA PHE A 54 -8.29 11.57 -4.67
C PHE A 54 -8.07 10.49 -3.64
N THR A 55 -9.14 9.75 -3.34
CA THR A 55 -9.05 8.56 -2.52
C THR A 55 -8.43 7.42 -3.32
N GLY A 56 -7.34 6.87 -2.79
CA GLY A 56 -6.65 5.70 -3.29
C GLY A 56 -6.73 4.51 -2.35
N ILE A 57 -6.44 3.33 -2.89
CA ILE A 57 -6.41 2.05 -2.19
C ILE A 57 -5.09 1.35 -2.50
N ALA A 58 -4.43 0.83 -1.47
CA ALA A 58 -3.37 -0.14 -1.57
C ALA A 58 -3.83 -1.46 -0.95
N VAL A 59 -3.53 -2.59 -1.57
CA VAL A 59 -3.82 -3.92 -1.01
C VAL A 59 -2.58 -4.80 -1.01
N LEU A 60 -2.40 -5.55 0.08
CA LEU A 60 -1.40 -6.58 0.25
C LEU A 60 -2.08 -7.94 0.15
N THR A 61 -1.59 -8.80 -0.76
CA THR A 61 -2.11 -10.15 -0.95
C THR A 61 -1.38 -11.18 -0.09
N SER A 62 -1.94 -12.40 -0.01
CA SER A 62 -1.38 -13.54 0.73
C SER A 62 -0.03 -14.05 0.20
N ASN A 63 0.33 -13.69 -1.03
CA ASN A 63 1.66 -13.90 -1.60
C ASN A 63 2.55 -12.65 -1.57
N PHE A 64 2.19 -11.67 -0.73
CA PHE A 64 2.93 -10.44 -0.44
C PHE A 64 3.16 -9.52 -1.64
N LYS A 65 2.25 -9.55 -2.62
CA LYS A 65 2.21 -8.59 -3.71
C LYS A 65 1.38 -7.38 -3.31
N VAL A 66 1.81 -6.20 -3.76
CA VAL A 66 1.09 -4.96 -3.52
C VAL A 66 0.46 -4.47 -4.81
N PHE A 67 -0.82 -4.12 -4.74
CA PHE A 67 -1.56 -3.48 -5.81
C PHE A 67 -2.06 -2.11 -5.35
N LEU A 68 -1.96 -1.12 -6.23
CA LEU A 68 -2.42 0.25 -6.01
C LEU A 68 -3.54 0.61 -6.99
N VAL A 69 -4.52 1.35 -6.47
CA VAL A 69 -5.53 2.10 -7.23
C VAL A 69 -5.48 3.53 -6.72
N ASN A 70 -4.94 4.47 -7.50
CA ASN A 70 -4.75 5.85 -7.02
C ASN A 70 -6.02 6.70 -6.98
N ASN A 71 -7.03 6.31 -7.74
CA ASN A 71 -8.32 6.99 -7.79
C ASN A 71 -9.40 5.93 -7.91
N ILE A 72 -10.23 5.80 -6.88
CA ILE A 72 -11.35 4.85 -6.87
C ILE A 72 -12.49 5.25 -7.80
N LYS A 73 -12.59 6.52 -8.22
CA LYS A 73 -13.60 6.99 -9.19
C LYS A 73 -13.24 6.65 -10.62
N GLU A 74 -11.94 6.55 -10.91
CA GLU A 74 -11.40 6.09 -12.20
C GLU A 74 -10.38 4.95 -11.96
N PRO A 75 -10.85 3.75 -11.59
CA PRO A 75 -9.97 2.68 -11.14
C PRO A 75 -8.93 2.28 -12.20
N LYS A 76 -7.66 2.54 -11.90
CA LYS A 76 -6.53 2.06 -12.68
C LYS A 76 -5.57 1.35 -11.75
N THR A 77 -5.47 0.04 -11.92
CA THR A 77 -4.67 -0.79 -11.03
C THR A 77 -3.23 -0.90 -11.52
N ARG A 78 -2.30 -0.72 -10.60
CA ARG A 78 -0.88 -1.03 -10.81
C ARG A 78 -0.41 -2.04 -9.78
N GLN A 79 0.26 -3.09 -10.23
CA GLN A 79 1.03 -3.97 -9.34
C GLN A 79 2.40 -3.33 -9.10
N LEU A 80 2.80 -3.19 -7.84
CA LEU A 80 4.15 -2.75 -7.49
C LEU A 80 5.18 -3.89 -7.67
N PRO A 81 6.48 -3.57 -7.75
CA PRO A 81 7.53 -4.59 -7.83
C PRO A 81 7.43 -5.66 -6.72
N ASP A 82 7.78 -6.89 -7.07
CA ASP A 82 7.71 -8.05 -6.17
C ASP A 82 8.86 -8.04 -5.15
N LEU A 83 8.54 -8.18 -3.86
CA LEU A 83 9.55 -8.30 -2.79
C LEU A 83 10.57 -9.41 -3.11
N PRO A 84 11.86 -9.26 -2.71
CA PRO A 84 12.85 -10.32 -2.89
C PRO A 84 12.36 -11.63 -2.27
N LYS A 85 12.63 -12.78 -2.89
CA LYS A 85 12.17 -14.08 -2.36
C LYS A 85 12.71 -14.31 -0.94
N SER A 86 11.84 -14.67 0.00
CA SER A 86 12.20 -14.95 1.39
C SER A 86 11.16 -15.88 2.02
N HIS A 87 11.57 -16.65 3.03
CA HIS A 87 10.68 -17.45 3.88
C HIS A 87 10.05 -16.62 5.02
N ILE A 88 10.58 -15.42 5.26
CA ILE A 88 10.06 -14.50 6.28
C ILE A 88 8.89 -13.71 5.67
N GLN A 89 7.80 -13.58 6.41
CA GLN A 89 6.65 -12.79 5.98
C GLN A 89 6.83 -11.30 6.35
N PRO A 90 6.30 -10.36 5.57
CA PRO A 90 6.21 -8.96 5.98
C PRO A 90 5.50 -8.82 7.33
N THR A 91 6.03 -7.98 8.21
CA THR A 91 5.49 -7.76 9.56
C THR A 91 4.70 -6.46 9.67
N SER A 92 5.00 -5.48 8.81
CA SER A 92 4.32 -4.19 8.77
C SER A 92 4.56 -3.51 7.43
N TRP A 93 3.65 -2.64 7.04
CA TRP A 93 3.78 -1.79 5.86
C TRP A 93 3.02 -0.49 6.03
N VAL A 94 3.34 0.50 5.20
CA VAL A 94 2.67 1.80 5.16
C VAL A 94 2.67 2.35 3.74
N VAL A 95 1.60 3.05 3.38
CA VAL A 95 1.52 3.82 2.12
C VAL A 95 2.00 5.24 2.40
N LEU A 96 2.95 5.70 1.61
CA LEU A 96 3.40 7.10 1.61
C LEU A 96 2.86 7.74 0.34
N SER A 97 2.21 8.90 0.47
CA SER A 97 1.56 9.54 -0.68
C SER A 97 1.69 11.06 -0.62
N GLU A 98 2.94 11.54 -0.63
CA GLU A 98 3.27 12.96 -0.55
C GLU A 98 3.49 13.56 -1.95
N ASP A 99 4.51 13.08 -2.67
CA ASP A 99 4.80 13.45 -4.07
C ASP A 99 4.43 12.31 -5.03
N THR A 100 4.88 11.11 -4.67
CA THR A 100 4.53 9.84 -5.32
C THR A 100 3.86 8.92 -4.32
N THR A 101 3.03 8.00 -4.82
CA THR A 101 2.46 6.95 -3.99
C THR A 101 3.42 5.76 -3.94
N ASP A 102 4.09 5.62 -2.82
CA ASP A 102 5.04 4.55 -2.53
C ASP A 102 4.54 3.67 -1.38
N VAL A 103 5.11 2.48 -1.26
CA VAL A 103 4.82 1.58 -0.15
C VAL A 103 6.12 1.16 0.54
N LEU A 104 6.19 1.41 1.84
CA LEU A 104 7.25 0.87 2.69
C LEU A 104 6.80 -0.45 3.29
N ILE A 105 7.66 -1.47 3.23
CA ILE A 105 7.39 -2.79 3.80
C ILE A 105 8.57 -3.23 4.66
N VAL A 106 8.28 -3.67 5.88
CA VAL A 106 9.25 -4.27 6.78
C VAL A 106 9.11 -5.79 6.73
N ARG A 107 10.24 -6.49 6.58
CA ARG A 107 10.31 -7.95 6.66
C ARG A 107 11.61 -8.37 7.33
N GLY A 108 11.50 -8.93 8.54
CA GLY A 108 12.67 -9.21 9.38
C GLY A 108 13.36 -7.90 9.79
N ALA A 109 14.66 -7.79 9.55
CA ALA A 109 15.45 -6.58 9.81
C ALA A 109 15.51 -5.63 8.60
N GLU A 110 14.88 -5.99 7.48
CA GLU A 110 14.98 -5.27 6.21
C GLU A 110 13.77 -4.34 5.99
N LEU A 111 14.06 -3.15 5.45
CA LEU A 111 13.06 -2.17 5.03
C LEU A 111 13.12 -2.00 3.51
N TYR A 112 12.00 -2.24 2.83
CA TYR A 112 11.87 -2.12 1.38
C TYR A 112 11.00 -0.94 1.02
N ARG A 113 11.39 -0.18 -0.02
CA ARG A 113 10.56 0.85 -0.65
C ARG A 113 10.12 0.38 -2.03
N LEU A 114 8.82 0.18 -2.18
CA LEU A 114 8.17 -0.13 -3.45
C LEU A 114 7.68 1.17 -4.07
N LYS A 115 8.21 1.52 -5.24
CA LYS A 115 7.81 2.72 -5.97
C LYS A 115 6.93 2.36 -7.14
N GLN A 116 6.03 3.27 -7.47
CA GLN A 116 5.09 3.09 -8.55
C GLN A 116 5.77 3.03 -9.94
N ASP A 117 6.77 3.88 -10.16
CA ASP A 117 7.36 4.13 -11.48
C ASP A 117 8.69 3.37 -11.70
N GLU A 118 9.10 2.57 -10.73
CA GLU A 118 10.28 1.72 -10.84
C GLU A 118 9.85 0.26 -11.06
N HIS A 119 10.58 -0.46 -11.92
CA HIS A 119 10.44 -1.91 -12.06
C HIS A 119 11.23 -2.70 -11.00
N HIS A 120 12.08 -2.01 -10.23
CA HIS A 120 12.97 -2.61 -9.24
C HIS A 120 12.67 -2.06 -7.84
N ILE A 121 12.89 -2.89 -6.83
CA ILE A 121 12.75 -2.50 -5.42
C ILE A 121 14.06 -1.92 -4.93
N SER A 122 13.96 -0.85 -4.15
CA SER A 122 15.09 -0.33 -3.38
C SER A 122 15.03 -0.83 -1.94
N ALA A 123 16.05 -1.58 -1.51
CA ALA A 123 16.29 -1.80 -0.08
C ALA A 123 16.77 -0.48 0.53
N MET A 124 16.15 -0.06 1.63
CA MET A 124 16.62 1.11 2.37
C MET A 124 17.57 0.68 3.47
N ASN A 125 18.79 1.22 3.43
CA ASN A 125 19.69 1.14 4.56
C ASN A 125 19.07 1.97 5.70
N LEU A 126 18.81 1.34 6.84
CA LEU A 126 18.46 2.07 8.05
C LEU A 126 19.64 2.97 8.40
N PRO A 127 19.43 4.26 8.75
CA PRO A 127 20.50 5.09 9.25
C PRO A 127 21.02 4.44 10.53
N THR A 128 22.21 3.86 10.46
CA THR A 128 22.92 3.40 11.65
C THR A 128 23.21 4.65 12.47
N SER A 129 22.64 4.73 13.66
CA SER A 129 22.91 5.81 14.60
C SER A 129 24.38 5.74 15.03
N SER A 130 25.28 6.32 14.24
CA SER A 130 26.64 6.61 14.68
C SER A 130 26.60 7.88 15.52
N VAL A 131 26.08 7.75 16.75
CA VAL A 131 26.36 8.72 17.80
C VAL A 131 27.84 8.57 18.12
N GLN A 132 28.68 9.31 17.39
CA GLN A 132 30.08 9.51 17.79
C GLN A 132 30.07 10.35 19.06
N SER A 133 30.14 9.67 20.20
CA SER A 133 30.53 10.28 21.47
C SER A 133 31.90 10.92 21.27
N LYS A 134 31.93 12.25 21.09
CA LYS A 134 33.17 13.02 21.21
C LYS A 134 33.69 12.81 22.63
N LYS A 135 34.68 11.93 22.78
CA LYS A 135 35.56 11.93 23.96
C LYS A 135 36.25 13.29 23.98
N LEU A 136 35.79 14.17 24.87
CA LEU A 136 36.59 15.30 25.33
C LEU A 136 37.80 14.69 26.05
N LEU A 137 38.95 14.72 25.38
CA LEU A 137 40.24 14.46 26.00
C LEU A 137 40.94 15.82 26.10
N ASN A 138 41.02 16.27 27.35
CA ASN A 138 41.97 17.19 28.00
C ASN A 138 42.35 18.50 27.29
#